data_AF-A0A950MQR5-F1
#
_entry.id   AF-A0A950MQR5-F1
#
_cell.length_a   1.000
_cell.length_b   1.000
_cell.length_c   1.000
_cell.angle_alpha   90.00
_cell.angle_beta   90.00
_cell.angle_gamma   90.00
#
_symmetry.space_group_name_H-M   'P 1'
#
loop_
_entity.id
_entity.type
_entity.pdbx_description
1 polymer ?
#
loop_
_entity_poly.entity_id
_entity_poly.type
_entity_poly.pdbx_seq_one_letter_code
_entity_poly.pdbx_strand_id
1 'polypeptide(L)'
;MQLAAGNWAGLVRTSNQTIYFVLQFTPDAGGLLRGTIRFPLESEQAQALSRVDLRGSAIHIEATADGMPLVLTGNVMELAIRAKYQLGRADGLTTLLPLRTMSRSQLLPYTGDYADNNGDSVVVAESLGALYYFDRRSGRTGRLYPLQAGHFFGGPTWLIFQPPVVRADFAAFTAGKARNLNFRLNGRALQLRRQSIATDADVRFPAPGATIAGTLRVPLGQGPFPAMLLIAGSNGQ
;
A
#
# COMPACT_ATOMS: atom_id res chain seq x y z
N MET A 1 -11.12 -4.23 -21.80
CA MET A 1 -10.50 -4.05 -20.46
C MET A 1 -9.07 -4.54 -20.55
N GLN A 2 -8.09 -3.75 -20.10
CA GLN A 2 -6.66 -4.09 -20.27
C GLN A 2 -6.04 -4.43 -18.91
N LEU A 3 -5.28 -5.52 -18.85
CA LEU A 3 -4.48 -5.85 -17.68
C LEU A 3 -3.37 -4.80 -17.51
N ALA A 4 -3.30 -4.17 -16.34
CA ALA A 4 -2.25 -3.21 -16.06
C ALA A 4 -0.91 -3.92 -15.78
N ALA A 5 0.16 -3.41 -16.39
CA ALA A 5 1.52 -3.78 -16.04
C ALA A 5 1.86 -3.44 -14.58
N GLY A 6 2.85 -4.12 -14.02
CA GLY A 6 3.29 -3.93 -12.64
C GLY A 6 3.07 -5.17 -11.77
N ASN A 7 3.15 -4.97 -10.47
CA ASN A 7 3.09 -6.04 -9.48
C ASN A 7 1.64 -6.30 -9.03
N TRP A 8 1.30 -7.57 -8.82
CA TRP A 8 -0.01 -8.04 -8.39
C TRP A 8 0.17 -9.10 -7.30
N ALA A 9 -0.34 -8.83 -6.10
CA ALA A 9 -0.19 -9.73 -4.95
C ALA A 9 -1.40 -10.63 -4.78
N GLY A 10 -1.16 -11.93 -4.73
CA GLY A 10 -2.15 -12.97 -4.51
C GLY A 10 -1.90 -13.76 -3.22
N LEU A 11 -2.97 -14.40 -2.77
CA LEU A 11 -2.94 -15.47 -1.78
C LEU A 11 -3.88 -16.56 -2.26
N VAL A 12 -3.47 -17.81 -2.08
CA VAL A 12 -4.33 -18.98 -2.26
C VAL A 12 -4.26 -19.81 -0.98
N ARG A 13 -5.43 -20.25 -0.52
CA ARG A 13 -5.52 -21.27 0.52
C ARG A 13 -5.80 -22.60 -0.16
N THR A 14 -4.89 -23.53 0.03
CA THR A 14 -5.01 -24.92 -0.41
C THR A 14 -5.42 -25.77 0.79
N SER A 15 -5.65 -27.07 0.61
CA SER A 15 -6.00 -27.96 1.74
C SER A 15 -4.90 -28.02 2.82
N ASN A 16 -3.63 -27.81 2.43
CA ASN A 16 -2.49 -28.10 3.30
C ASN A 16 -1.73 -26.84 3.74
N GLN A 17 -1.88 -25.73 3.00
CA GLN A 17 -1.11 -24.52 3.26
C GLN A 17 -1.72 -23.26 2.65
N THR A 18 -1.26 -22.10 3.14
CA THR A 18 -1.51 -20.80 2.53
C THR A 18 -0.28 -20.37 1.74
N ILE A 19 -0.45 -20.13 0.45
CA ILE A 19 0.63 -19.71 -0.45
C ILE A 19 0.45 -18.23 -0.77
N TYR A 20 1.52 -17.47 -0.61
CA TYR A 20 1.59 -16.05 -0.96
C TYR A 20 2.48 -15.88 -2.17
N PHE A 21 2.02 -15.12 -3.16
CA PHE A 21 2.78 -14.91 -4.38
C PHE A 21 2.57 -13.51 -4.94
N VAL A 22 3.55 -13.04 -5.71
CA VAL A 22 3.47 -11.79 -6.45
C VAL A 22 3.75 -12.10 -7.92
N LEU A 23 2.81 -11.70 -8.79
CA LEU A 23 3.03 -11.67 -10.23
C LEU A 23 3.54 -10.28 -10.62
N GLN A 24 4.57 -10.22 -11.46
CA GLN A 24 5.00 -8.99 -12.10
C GLN A 24 4.72 -9.10 -13.59
N PHE A 25 3.93 -8.18 -14.14
CA PHE A 25 3.71 -8.09 -15.59
C PHE A 25 4.48 -6.93 -16.18
N THR A 26 5.14 -7.18 -17.32
CA THR A 26 5.88 -6.19 -18.09
C THR A 26 5.58 -6.37 -19.57
N PRO A 27 5.22 -5.30 -20.30
CA PRO A 27 5.11 -5.38 -21.75
C PRO A 27 6.51 -5.51 -22.36
N ASP A 28 6.66 -6.35 -23.37
CA ASP A 28 7.87 -6.37 -24.19
C ASP A 28 7.84 -5.29 -25.28
N ALA A 29 8.90 -5.21 -26.08
CA ALA A 29 9.03 -4.20 -27.14
C ALA A 29 7.91 -4.28 -28.20
N GLY A 30 7.28 -5.45 -28.37
CA GLY A 30 6.14 -5.65 -29.27
C GLY A 30 4.78 -5.43 -28.59
N GLY A 31 4.76 -5.03 -27.32
CA GLY A 31 3.55 -4.86 -26.52
C GLY A 31 2.95 -6.17 -25.99
N LEU A 32 3.62 -7.31 -26.19
CA LEU A 32 3.17 -8.58 -25.62
C LEU A 32 3.47 -8.61 -24.12
N LEU A 33 2.51 -9.09 -23.34
CA LEU A 33 2.66 -9.13 -21.90
C LEU A 33 3.52 -10.32 -21.49
N ARG A 34 4.65 -10.05 -20.84
CA ARG A 34 5.49 -11.04 -20.16
C ARG A 34 5.33 -10.89 -18.66
N GLY A 35 5.84 -11.84 -17.90
CA GLY A 35 5.91 -11.65 -16.47
C GLY A 35 6.75 -12.66 -15.73
N THR A 36 6.81 -12.47 -14.41
CA THR A 36 7.42 -13.38 -13.46
C THR A 36 6.47 -13.65 -12.30
N ILE A 37 6.70 -14.74 -11.59
CA ILE A 37 6.08 -15.07 -10.31
C ILE A 37 7.17 -15.21 -9.25
N ARG A 38 6.88 -14.77 -8.03
CA ARG A 38 7.72 -14.99 -6.85
C ARG A 38 6.89 -15.35 -5.63
N PHE A 39 7.46 -16.14 -4.73
CA PHE A 39 6.85 -16.57 -3.48
C PHE A 39 7.59 -15.92 -2.29
N PRO A 40 7.09 -14.79 -1.75
CA PRO A 40 7.86 -13.96 -0.80
C PRO A 40 8.28 -14.67 0.49
N LEU A 41 7.60 -15.75 0.89
CA LEU A 41 7.93 -16.49 2.11
C LEU A 41 8.96 -17.60 1.89
N GLU A 42 9.16 -18.05 0.66
CA GLU A 42 10.01 -19.20 0.32
C GLU A 42 11.43 -18.76 -0.07
N SER A 43 11.74 -17.46 0.03
CA SER A 43 13.02 -16.86 -0.40
C SER A 43 13.40 -17.20 -1.85
N GLU A 44 12.42 -17.51 -2.69
CA GLU A 44 12.63 -17.95 -4.06
C GLU A 44 12.96 -16.78 -4.99
N GLN A 45 13.85 -17.07 -5.94
CA GLN A 45 14.08 -16.21 -7.09
C GLN A 45 12.80 -16.11 -7.93
N ALA A 46 12.61 -14.97 -8.58
CA ALA A 46 11.48 -14.79 -9.48
C ALA A 46 11.60 -15.77 -10.66
N GLN A 47 10.55 -16.55 -10.90
CA GLN A 47 10.44 -17.51 -12.00
C GLN A 47 9.72 -16.84 -13.17
N ALA A 48 10.18 -17.08 -14.39
CA ALA A 48 9.52 -16.56 -15.58
C ALA A 48 8.16 -17.26 -15.80
N LEU A 49 7.15 -16.48 -16.20
CA LEU A 49 5.89 -17.04 -16.70
C LEU A 49 6.16 -17.64 -18.08
N SER A 50 5.78 -18.89 -18.30
CA SER A 50 5.89 -19.55 -19.60
C SER A 50 4.81 -19.06 -20.56
N ARG A 51 3.68 -18.59 -20.04
CA ARG A 51 2.57 -18.07 -20.85
C ARG A 51 1.74 -17.03 -20.11
N VAL A 52 1.31 -16.00 -20.83
CA VAL A 52 0.32 -15.02 -20.37
C VAL A 52 -0.63 -14.69 -21.52
N ASP A 53 -1.82 -15.27 -21.48
CA ASP A 53 -2.86 -15.05 -22.50
C ASP A 53 -3.98 -14.18 -21.91
N LEU A 54 -4.28 -13.07 -22.57
CA LEU A 54 -5.41 -12.20 -22.23
C LEU A 54 -6.39 -12.14 -23.40
N ARG A 55 -7.64 -12.57 -23.18
CA ARG A 55 -8.73 -12.55 -24.17
C ARG A 55 -9.96 -11.85 -23.58
N GLY A 56 -10.13 -10.57 -23.90
CA GLY A 56 -11.14 -9.75 -23.24
C GLY A 56 -10.84 -9.58 -21.76
N SER A 57 -11.74 -10.03 -20.88
CA SER A 57 -11.47 -10.11 -19.43
C SER A 57 -10.86 -11.44 -19.00
N ALA A 58 -10.92 -12.50 -19.82
CA ALA A 58 -10.40 -13.80 -19.44
C ALA A 58 -8.86 -13.80 -19.49
N ILE A 59 -8.25 -14.36 -18.47
CA ILE A 59 -6.80 -14.47 -18.35
C ILE A 59 -6.38 -15.91 -18.06
N HIS A 60 -5.32 -16.34 -18.72
CA HIS A 60 -4.67 -17.62 -18.49
C HIS A 60 -3.16 -17.40 -18.36
N ILE A 61 -2.58 -17.95 -17.29
CA ILE A 61 -1.17 -17.79 -16.94
C ILE A 61 -0.60 -19.17 -16.66
N GLU A 62 0.57 -19.46 -17.24
CA GLU A 62 1.34 -20.66 -16.97
C GLU A 62 2.73 -20.28 -16.46
N ALA A 63 3.27 -21.08 -15.54
CA ALA A 63 4.66 -21.04 -15.10
C ALA A 63 5.12 -22.42 -14.62
N THR A 64 6.39 -22.54 -14.25
CA THR A 64 6.93 -23.70 -13.53
C THR A 64 7.50 -23.22 -12.21
N ALA A 65 6.97 -23.73 -11.10
CA ALA A 65 7.44 -23.47 -9.74
C ALA A 65 7.86 -24.77 -9.08
N ASP A 66 9.10 -24.83 -8.58
CA ASP A 66 9.70 -26.05 -8.01
C ASP A 66 9.57 -27.29 -8.90
N GLY A 67 9.76 -27.10 -10.21
CA GLY A 67 9.61 -28.17 -11.20
C GLY A 67 8.17 -28.65 -11.41
N MET A 68 7.18 -28.04 -10.76
CA MET A 68 5.76 -28.34 -10.92
C MET A 68 5.07 -27.31 -11.81
N PRO A 69 4.12 -27.75 -12.66
CA PRO A 69 3.34 -26.83 -13.48
C PRO A 69 2.41 -26.00 -12.59
N LEU A 70 2.45 -24.69 -12.83
CA LEU A 70 1.59 -23.70 -12.19
C LEU A 70 0.66 -23.09 -13.24
N VAL A 71 -0.64 -23.07 -12.96
CA VAL A 71 -1.66 -22.52 -13.84
C VAL A 71 -2.57 -21.58 -13.04
N LEU A 72 -2.80 -20.37 -13.56
CA LEU A 72 -3.89 -19.52 -13.13
C LEU A 72 -4.87 -19.30 -14.29
N THR A 73 -6.16 -19.52 -14.05
CA THR A 73 -7.21 -19.19 -15.03
C THR A 73 -8.31 -18.40 -14.36
N GLY A 74 -8.70 -17.28 -14.95
CA GLY A 74 -9.59 -16.35 -14.28
C GLY A 74 -10.08 -15.19 -15.13
N ASN A 75 -10.53 -14.15 -14.44
CA ASN A 75 -10.99 -12.91 -15.05
C ASN A 75 -10.32 -11.68 -14.41
N VAL A 76 -9.87 -10.78 -15.27
CA VAL A 76 -9.43 -9.43 -14.93
C VAL A 76 -10.66 -8.56 -14.66
N MET A 77 -10.67 -7.93 -13.49
CA MET A 77 -11.61 -6.92 -13.06
C MET A 77 -10.86 -5.58 -12.90
N GLU A 78 -11.57 -4.50 -12.54
CA GLU A 78 -10.99 -3.15 -12.55
C GLU A 78 -9.83 -3.01 -11.56
N LEU A 79 -10.00 -3.58 -10.36
CA LEU A 79 -9.06 -3.48 -9.25
C LEU A 79 -8.62 -4.86 -8.74
N ALA A 80 -8.86 -5.93 -9.49
CA ALA A 80 -8.52 -7.28 -9.07
C ALA A 80 -8.42 -8.26 -10.25
N ILE A 81 -7.71 -9.36 -10.05
CA ILE A 81 -7.85 -10.57 -10.88
C ILE A 81 -8.42 -11.66 -9.99
N ARG A 82 -9.53 -12.27 -10.38
CA ARG A 82 -10.07 -13.45 -9.69
C ARG A 82 -9.77 -14.68 -10.52
N ALA A 83 -9.04 -15.63 -9.95
CA ALA A 83 -8.57 -16.80 -10.67
C ALA A 83 -8.67 -18.07 -9.83
N LYS A 84 -8.83 -19.20 -10.51
CA LYS A 84 -8.45 -20.51 -9.98
C LYS A 84 -6.93 -20.64 -10.12
N TYR A 85 -6.29 -21.06 -9.05
CA TYR A 85 -4.87 -21.38 -8.95
C TYR A 85 -4.69 -22.89 -8.89
N GLN A 86 -3.69 -23.42 -9.59
CA GLN A 86 -3.28 -24.81 -9.52
C GLN A 86 -1.75 -24.91 -9.59
N LEU A 87 -1.13 -25.59 -8.62
CA LEU A 87 0.30 -25.94 -8.60
C LEU A 87 0.42 -27.43 -8.30
N GLY A 88 0.79 -28.23 -9.30
CA GLY A 88 0.76 -29.69 -9.19
C GLY A 88 -0.63 -30.19 -8.80
N ARG A 89 -0.76 -30.78 -7.60
CA ARG A 89 -2.04 -31.25 -7.02
C ARG A 89 -2.74 -30.22 -6.13
N ALA A 90 -2.05 -29.15 -5.74
CA ALA A 90 -2.62 -28.13 -4.87
C ALA A 90 -3.43 -27.15 -5.71
N ASP A 91 -4.68 -26.89 -5.34
CA ASP A 91 -5.52 -25.91 -6.02
C ASP A 91 -6.31 -25.04 -5.04
N GLY A 92 -6.88 -23.96 -5.56
CA GLY A 92 -7.72 -23.07 -4.78
C GLY A 92 -8.14 -21.83 -5.57
N LEU A 93 -8.93 -20.97 -4.92
CA LEU A 93 -9.31 -19.68 -5.47
C LEU A 93 -8.38 -18.59 -4.94
N THR A 94 -8.06 -17.64 -5.81
CA THR A 94 -7.24 -16.48 -5.45
C THR A 94 -7.84 -15.20 -6.00
N THR A 95 -7.59 -14.11 -5.27
CA THR A 95 -7.82 -12.74 -5.75
C THR A 95 -6.49 -12.01 -5.70
N LEU A 96 -6.02 -11.55 -6.85
CA LEU A 96 -4.82 -10.73 -6.95
C LEU A 96 -5.23 -9.27 -6.89
N LEU A 97 -4.55 -8.49 -6.04
CA LEU A 97 -4.70 -7.04 -5.98
C LEU A 97 -3.48 -6.36 -6.58
N PRO A 98 -3.66 -5.26 -7.34
CA PRO A 98 -2.55 -4.53 -7.91
C PRO A 98 -1.76 -3.83 -6.79
N LEU A 99 -0.44 -3.98 -6.81
CA LEU A 99 0.50 -3.22 -5.99
C LEU A 99 0.95 -1.99 -6.78
N ARG A 100 0.04 -1.03 -6.95
CA ARG A 100 0.35 0.19 -7.71
C ARG A 100 1.38 1.02 -6.96
N THR A 101 2.04 1.90 -7.70
CA THR A 101 2.94 2.91 -7.16
C THR A 101 2.35 4.29 -7.41
N MET A 102 2.56 5.21 -6.47
CA MET A 102 2.25 6.62 -6.63
C MET A 102 3.52 7.41 -6.28
N SER A 103 3.78 8.48 -7.02
CA SER A 103 4.87 9.40 -6.68
C SER A 103 4.60 10.07 -5.33
N ARG A 104 5.67 10.56 -4.68
CA ARG A 104 5.55 11.24 -3.38
C ARG A 104 4.53 12.37 -3.40
N SER A 105 4.56 13.22 -4.42
CA SER A 105 3.61 14.34 -4.57
C SER A 105 2.16 13.88 -4.68
N GLN A 106 1.91 12.70 -5.26
CA GLN A 106 0.57 12.10 -5.33
C GLN A 106 0.14 11.48 -3.99
N LEU A 107 1.07 11.12 -3.09
CA LEU A 107 0.76 10.55 -1.78
C LEU A 107 0.49 11.61 -0.70
N LEU A 108 1.21 12.74 -0.75
CA LEU A 108 1.10 13.82 0.25
C LEU A 108 -0.35 14.29 0.54
N PRO A 109 -1.28 14.38 -0.45
CA PRO A 109 -2.68 14.72 -0.21
C PRO A 109 -3.40 13.88 0.85
N TYR A 110 -2.96 12.64 1.10
CA TYR A 110 -3.61 11.69 2.01
C TYR A 110 -2.97 11.66 3.41
N THR A 111 -1.81 12.29 3.58
CA THR A 111 -1.12 12.36 4.89
C THR A 111 -1.86 13.29 5.85
N GLY A 112 -1.84 13.01 7.16
CA GLY A 112 -2.36 13.87 8.22
C GLY A 112 -2.89 13.10 9.42
N ASP A 113 -3.29 13.86 10.44
CA ASP A 113 -4.01 13.35 11.60
C ASP A 113 -5.51 13.33 11.31
N TYR A 114 -6.14 12.19 11.51
CA TYR A 114 -7.57 11.99 11.33
C TYR A 114 -8.18 11.55 12.67
N ALA A 115 -9.31 12.14 13.05
CA ALA A 115 -10.03 11.77 14.26
C ALA A 115 -11.54 11.93 14.12
N ASP A 116 -12.30 11.23 14.95
CA ASP A 116 -13.72 11.47 15.17
C ASP A 116 -13.98 12.16 16.53
N ASN A 117 -15.24 12.41 16.83
CA ASN A 117 -15.65 13.05 18.09
C ASN A 117 -15.65 12.09 19.29
N ASN A 118 -15.44 10.78 19.06
CA ASN A 118 -15.41 9.75 20.10
C ASN A 118 -13.98 9.48 20.60
N GLY A 119 -12.99 10.22 20.07
CA GLY A 119 -11.58 10.08 20.43
C GLY A 119 -10.84 9.00 19.63
N ASP A 120 -11.47 8.38 18.63
CA ASP A 120 -10.76 7.49 17.73
C ASP A 120 -9.89 8.31 16.77
N SER A 121 -8.63 7.90 16.60
CA SER A 121 -7.67 8.65 15.80
C SER A 121 -6.67 7.76 15.07
N VAL A 122 -6.43 8.11 13.82
CA VAL A 122 -5.46 7.48 12.93
C VAL A 122 -4.55 8.56 12.34
N VAL A 123 -3.25 8.36 12.45
CA VAL A 123 -2.25 9.19 11.75
C VAL A 123 -1.88 8.50 10.46
N VAL A 124 -1.86 9.23 9.35
CA VAL A 124 -1.36 8.75 8.06
C VAL A 124 -0.14 9.58 7.68
N ALA A 125 1.00 8.94 7.44
CA ALA A 125 2.24 9.61 7.08
C ALA A 125 2.83 9.02 5.81
N GLU A 126 3.59 9.83 5.07
CA GLU A 126 4.40 9.36 3.94
C GLU A 126 5.84 9.16 4.41
N SER A 127 6.42 8.02 4.08
CA SER A 127 7.83 7.72 4.27
C SER A 127 8.29 6.74 3.20
N LEU A 128 9.54 6.87 2.74
CA LEU A 128 10.14 5.97 1.75
C LEU A 128 9.26 5.70 0.51
N GLY A 129 8.48 6.69 0.06
CA GLY A 129 7.61 6.56 -1.11
C GLY A 129 6.35 5.74 -0.87
N ALA A 130 5.91 5.59 0.38
CA ALA A 130 4.71 4.86 0.75
C ALA A 130 3.92 5.57 1.86
N LEU A 131 2.62 5.28 1.93
CA LEU A 131 1.81 5.68 3.08
C LEU A 131 1.88 4.63 4.17
N TYR A 132 1.97 5.11 5.41
CA TYR A 132 1.86 4.33 6.62
C TYR A 132 0.74 4.89 7.48
N TYR A 133 0.03 4.02 8.18
CA TYR A 133 -0.94 4.42 9.18
C TYR A 133 -0.45 4.07 10.58
N PHE A 134 -0.91 4.81 11.57
CA PHE A 134 -0.80 4.50 12.99
C PHE A 134 -2.16 4.70 13.64
N ASP A 135 -2.82 3.61 14.04
CA ASP A 135 -4.04 3.66 14.85
C ASP A 135 -3.66 3.90 16.30
N ARG A 136 -3.93 5.12 16.79
CA ARG A 136 -3.49 5.55 18.13
C ARG A 136 -4.15 4.75 19.25
N ARG A 137 -5.33 4.16 18.99
CA ARG A 137 -6.05 3.39 20.01
C ARG A 137 -5.45 2.01 20.25
N SER A 138 -5.08 1.31 19.17
CA SER A 138 -4.50 -0.03 19.29
C SER A 138 -2.97 -0.04 19.27
N GLY A 139 -2.34 1.09 18.92
CA GLY A 139 -0.90 1.18 18.65
C GLY A 139 -0.49 0.50 17.34
N ARG A 140 -1.44 -0.01 16.55
CA ARG A 140 -1.12 -0.74 15.32
C ARG A 140 -0.60 0.20 14.24
N THR A 141 0.50 -0.21 13.61
CA THR A 141 1.06 0.42 12.40
C THR A 141 1.02 -0.53 11.21
N GLY A 142 1.01 0.03 10.00
CA GLY A 142 1.11 -0.75 8.78
C GLY A 142 1.21 0.12 7.54
N ARG A 143 1.55 -0.52 6.41
CA ARG A 143 1.67 0.13 5.11
C ARG A 143 0.33 0.13 4.37
N LEU A 144 0.06 1.24 3.69
CA LEU A 144 -1.06 1.43 2.78
C LEU A 144 -0.57 1.39 1.33
N TYR A 145 -1.09 0.43 0.57
CA TYR A 145 -0.82 0.22 -0.85
C TYR A 145 -1.94 0.86 -1.68
N PRO A 146 -1.61 1.68 -2.69
CA PRO A 146 -2.62 2.32 -3.51
C PRO A 146 -3.30 1.29 -4.43
N LEU A 147 -4.62 1.26 -4.43
CA LEU A 147 -5.43 0.62 -5.46
C LEU A 147 -5.71 1.61 -6.60
N GLN A 148 -6.03 2.84 -6.22
CA GLN A 148 -6.24 3.99 -7.10
C GLN A 148 -6.21 5.26 -6.25
N ALA A 149 -6.34 6.43 -6.87
CA ALA A 149 -6.38 7.70 -6.15
C ALA A 149 -7.47 7.66 -5.06
N GLY A 150 -7.09 7.91 -3.81
CA GLY A 150 -8.01 7.94 -2.67
C GLY A 150 -8.37 6.58 -2.09
N HIS A 151 -7.98 5.45 -2.70
CA HIS A 151 -8.36 4.12 -2.23
C HIS A 151 -7.11 3.27 -1.99
N PHE A 152 -6.93 2.85 -0.74
CA PHE A 152 -5.76 2.11 -0.30
C PHE A 152 -6.14 0.88 0.51
N PHE A 153 -5.26 -0.11 0.51
CA PHE A 153 -5.38 -1.31 1.34
C PHE A 153 -4.09 -1.62 2.09
N GLY A 154 -4.19 -2.37 3.17
CA GLY A 154 -3.03 -2.89 3.90
C GLY A 154 -3.24 -4.36 4.26
N GLY A 155 -2.17 -5.13 4.15
CA GLY A 155 -2.16 -6.53 4.55
C GLY A 155 -1.76 -6.72 6.02
N PRO A 156 -1.69 -7.98 6.51
CA PRO A 156 -1.41 -8.29 7.91
C PRO A 156 -0.06 -7.80 8.39
N THR A 157 0.96 -7.84 7.52
CA THR A 157 2.33 -7.41 7.79
C THR A 157 2.84 -6.55 6.63
N TRP A 158 4.08 -6.06 6.71
CA TRP A 158 4.64 -5.20 5.66
C TRP A 158 4.88 -5.93 4.34
N LEU A 159 5.22 -7.22 4.39
CA LEU A 159 5.53 -8.03 3.20
C LEU A 159 4.42 -9.02 2.83
N ILE A 160 3.38 -9.11 3.66
CA ILE A 160 2.19 -9.91 3.39
C ILE A 160 1.04 -8.97 3.05
N PHE A 161 0.69 -8.90 1.76
CA PHE A 161 -0.32 -7.97 1.23
C PHE A 161 -1.76 -8.46 1.40
N GLN A 162 -1.95 -9.77 1.56
CA GLN A 162 -3.25 -10.46 1.57
C GLN A 162 -3.46 -11.24 2.88
N PRO A 163 -4.70 -11.47 3.33
CA PRO A 163 -5.90 -10.75 2.90
C PRO A 163 -5.82 -9.27 3.35
N PRO A 164 -6.52 -8.33 2.68
CA PRO A 164 -6.61 -6.96 3.16
C PRO A 164 -7.25 -6.95 4.54
N VAL A 165 -6.50 -6.51 5.54
CA VAL A 165 -6.98 -6.30 6.90
C VAL A 165 -7.21 -4.82 7.19
N VAL A 166 -6.67 -3.95 6.32
CA VAL A 166 -6.88 -2.51 6.34
C VAL A 166 -7.46 -2.04 5.02
N ARG A 167 -8.42 -1.12 5.09
CA ARG A 167 -8.85 -0.27 3.97
C ARG A 167 -8.88 1.19 4.41
N ALA A 168 -8.38 2.07 3.56
CA ALA A 168 -8.39 3.50 3.79
C ALA A 168 -8.93 4.20 2.53
N ASP A 169 -10.12 4.77 2.65
CA ASP A 169 -10.80 5.50 1.58
C ASP A 169 -10.84 6.99 1.95
N PHE A 170 -10.14 7.81 1.17
CA PHE A 170 -9.97 9.25 1.39
C PHE A 170 -10.90 10.05 0.47
N ALA A 171 -11.53 11.08 1.01
CA ALA A 171 -12.50 11.89 0.27
C ALA A 171 -12.51 13.37 0.69
N ALA A 172 -13.34 14.15 0.00
CA ALA A 172 -13.58 15.57 0.24
C ALA A 172 -12.29 16.39 0.26
N PHE A 173 -11.68 16.62 -0.90
CA PHE A 173 -10.41 17.34 -0.99
C PHE A 173 -10.61 18.85 -0.85
N THR A 174 -9.77 19.50 -0.06
CA THR A 174 -9.72 20.96 0.07
C THR A 174 -8.27 21.40 0.10
N ALA A 175 -7.91 22.40 -0.72
CA ALA A 175 -6.52 22.84 -0.90
C ALA A 175 -5.54 21.67 -1.13
N GLY A 176 -5.94 20.71 -1.97
CA GLY A 176 -5.12 19.54 -2.32
C GLY A 176 -4.96 18.49 -1.22
N LYS A 177 -5.70 18.57 -0.09
CA LYS A 177 -5.64 17.59 1.01
C LYS A 177 -6.98 16.92 1.26
N ALA A 178 -6.98 15.60 1.47
CA ALA A 178 -8.19 14.83 1.79
C ALA A 178 -8.74 15.21 3.17
N ARG A 179 -10.00 15.63 3.28
CA ARG A 179 -10.61 16.02 4.56
C ARG A 179 -11.21 14.85 5.33
N ASN A 180 -11.62 13.79 4.65
CA ASN A 180 -12.28 12.63 5.26
C ASN A 180 -11.46 11.36 5.03
N LEU A 181 -11.48 10.46 6.01
CA LEU A 181 -10.92 9.13 5.95
C LEU A 181 -11.94 8.12 6.48
N ASN A 182 -12.46 7.26 5.60
CA ASN A 182 -13.14 6.05 6.01
C ASN A 182 -12.10 4.95 6.19
N PHE A 183 -11.82 4.61 7.44
CA PHE A 183 -10.79 3.64 7.80
C PHE A 183 -11.42 2.35 8.29
N ARG A 184 -11.00 1.20 7.75
CA ARG A 184 -11.40 -0.11 8.27
C ARG A 184 -10.17 -0.89 8.68
N LEU A 185 -10.18 -1.44 9.89
CA LEU A 185 -9.12 -2.28 10.41
C LEU A 185 -9.73 -3.52 11.09
N ASN A 186 -9.39 -4.72 10.61
CA ASN A 186 -9.92 -5.99 11.13
C ASN A 186 -11.46 -6.00 11.27
N GLY A 187 -12.18 -5.40 10.32
CA GLY A 187 -13.65 -5.29 10.34
C GLY A 187 -14.21 -4.10 11.13
N ARG A 188 -13.42 -3.46 12.01
CA ARG A 188 -13.81 -2.21 12.67
C ARG A 188 -13.80 -1.08 11.66
N ALA A 189 -14.91 -0.36 11.49
CA ALA A 189 -15.02 0.77 10.59
C ALA A 189 -15.08 2.10 11.37
N LEU A 190 -14.30 3.08 10.92
CA LEU A 190 -14.19 4.43 11.46
C LEU A 190 -14.45 5.44 10.35
N GLN A 191 -15.15 6.53 10.70
CA GLN A 191 -15.33 7.69 9.83
C GLN A 191 -14.63 8.87 10.49
N LEU A 192 -13.45 9.21 9.98
CA LEU A 192 -12.56 10.17 10.59
C LEU A 192 -12.48 11.44 9.74
N ARG A 193 -12.29 12.57 10.41
CA ARG A 193 -12.06 13.88 9.78
C ARG A 193 -10.64 14.33 10.04
N ARG A 194 -10.02 14.94 9.04
CA ARG A 194 -8.71 15.56 9.16
C ARG A 194 -8.75 16.64 10.24
N GLN A 195 -7.84 16.54 11.19
CA GLN A 195 -7.63 17.52 12.23
C GLN A 195 -6.45 18.41 11.87
N SER A 196 -6.57 19.69 12.22
CA SER A 196 -5.42 20.58 12.33
C SER A 196 -4.97 20.51 13.78
N ILE A 197 -3.82 19.89 14.06
CA ILE A 197 -3.30 19.76 15.43
C ILE A 197 -2.11 20.70 15.69
N ALA A 198 -1.56 21.28 14.63
CA ALA A 198 -0.43 22.21 14.69
C ALA A 198 -0.45 23.17 13.50
N THR A 199 0.27 24.28 13.63
CA THR A 199 0.66 25.15 12.52
C THR A 199 2.12 24.91 12.18
N ASP A 200 2.43 24.92 10.88
CA ASP A 200 3.79 24.75 10.37
C ASP A 200 4.27 26.10 9.81
N ALA A 201 5.50 26.49 10.13
CA ALA A 201 6.14 27.69 9.59
C ALA A 201 7.60 27.37 9.21
N ASP A 202 7.99 27.72 7.99
CA ASP A 202 9.40 27.61 7.60
C ASP A 202 10.21 28.71 8.30
N VAL A 203 11.28 28.28 8.97
CA VAL A 203 12.17 29.17 9.72
C VAL A 203 13.57 29.10 9.16
N ARG A 204 14.24 30.25 9.15
CA ARG A 204 15.66 30.37 8.83
C ARG A 204 16.33 31.23 9.88
N PHE A 205 17.48 30.79 10.37
CA PHE A 205 18.25 31.57 11.32
C PHE A 205 19.76 31.43 11.03
N PRO A 206 20.53 32.50 11.26
CA PRO A 206 21.98 32.48 11.04
C PRO A 206 22.69 31.64 12.09
N ALA A 207 23.77 30.97 11.69
CA ALA A 207 24.72 30.26 12.54
C ALA A 207 26.16 30.59 12.10
N PRO A 208 27.20 30.40 12.94
CA PRO A 208 28.58 30.64 12.52
C PRO A 208 28.95 29.82 11.27
N GLY A 209 29.19 30.52 10.16
CA GLY A 209 29.55 29.91 8.87
C GLY A 209 28.40 29.26 8.08
N ALA A 210 27.14 29.38 8.51
CA ALA A 210 26.00 28.76 7.83
C ALA A 210 24.67 29.50 8.06
N THR A 211 23.66 29.17 7.26
CA THR A 211 22.24 29.48 7.55
C THR A 211 21.51 28.17 7.76
N ILE A 212 20.87 28.01 8.92
CA ILE A 212 20.07 26.83 9.22
C ILE A 212 18.64 27.10 8.79
N ALA A 213 18.05 26.16 8.06
CA ALA A 213 16.65 26.18 7.67
C ALA A 213 15.93 24.95 8.23
N GLY A 214 14.67 25.12 8.62
CA GLY A 214 13.84 24.04 9.10
C GLY A 214 12.38 24.43 9.11
N THR A 215 11.53 23.51 9.59
CA THR A 215 10.11 23.77 9.78
C THR A 215 9.81 23.77 11.27
N LEU A 216 9.32 24.90 11.78
CA LEU A 216 8.77 25.01 13.13
C LEU A 216 7.33 24.51 13.10
N ARG A 217 7.04 23.47 13.87
CA ARG A 217 5.68 22.95 14.07
C ARG A 217 5.20 23.30 15.47
N VAL A 218 4.16 24.11 15.58
CA VAL A 218 3.62 24.61 16.85
C VAL A 218 2.25 23.96 17.11
N PRO A 219 2.06 23.23 18.22
CA PRO A 219 0.74 22.72 18.59
C PRO A 219 -0.30 23.84 18.68
N LEU A 220 -1.55 23.54 18.32
CA LEU A 220 -2.64 24.47 18.61
C LEU A 220 -2.84 24.63 20.12
N GLY A 221 -3.08 25.84 20.59
CA GLY A 221 -3.37 26.15 22.00
C GLY A 221 -2.53 27.32 22.53
N GLN A 222 -2.64 27.57 23.84
CA GLN A 222 -1.77 28.53 24.54
C GLN A 222 -0.60 27.79 25.18
N GLY A 223 0.62 28.27 24.89
CA GLY A 223 1.85 27.75 25.48
C GLY A 223 2.04 28.19 26.94
N PRO A 224 3.24 27.98 27.51
CA PRO A 224 4.45 27.50 26.84
C PRO A 224 4.39 26.01 26.49
N PHE A 225 4.96 25.63 25.35
CA PHE A 225 5.10 24.24 24.95
C PHE A 225 6.54 23.76 25.17
N PRO A 226 6.76 22.48 25.51
CA PRO A 226 8.08 21.90 25.45
C PRO A 226 8.61 21.95 24.01
N ALA A 227 9.90 22.28 23.85
CA ALA A 227 10.56 22.30 22.55
C ALA A 227 11.25 20.96 22.27
N MET A 228 11.01 20.41 21.07
CA MET A 228 11.75 19.26 20.55
C MET A 228 12.52 19.69 19.29
N LEU A 229 13.81 19.39 19.25
CA LEU A 229 14.64 19.62 18.07
C LEU A 229 14.87 18.29 17.34
N LEU A 230 14.34 18.20 16.11
CA LEU A 230 14.55 17.07 15.22
C LEU A 230 15.60 17.46 14.18
N ILE A 231 16.75 16.79 14.17
CA ILE A 231 17.86 17.07 13.25
C ILE A 231 17.85 16.02 12.15
N ALA A 232 17.75 16.45 10.88
CA ALA A 232 17.84 15.55 9.74
C ALA A 232 19.18 14.79 9.75
N GLY A 233 19.13 13.46 9.63
CA GLY A 233 20.30 12.58 9.74
C GLY A 233 20.36 11.77 11.04
N SER A 234 19.55 12.09 12.05
CA SER A 234 19.29 11.16 13.16
C SER A 234 18.26 10.13 12.69
N ASN A 235 18.70 9.07 12.01
CA ASN A 235 17.88 7.86 11.84
C ASN A 235 17.68 7.20 13.22
N GLY A 236 16.86 7.82 14.07
CA GLY A 236 16.27 7.16 15.23
C GLY A 236 15.27 6.16 14.70
N GLN A 237 15.74 4.93 14.49
CA GLN A 237 14.88 3.76 14.34
C GLN A 237 14.19 3.47 15.67
#